data_AF-A0A9P5HNJ8-F1
#
_entry.id   AF-A0A9P5HNJ8-F1
#
_cell.length_a   1.000
_cell.length_b   1.000
_cell.length_c   1.000
_cell.angle_alpha   90.00
_cell.angle_beta   90.00
_cell.angle_gamma   90.00
#
_symmetry.space_group_name_H-M   'P 1'
#
loop_
_entity.id
_entity.type
_entity.pdbx_description
1 polymer ?
#
loop_
_entity_poly.entity_id
_entity_poly.type
_entity_poly.pdbx_seq_one_letter_code
_entity_poly.pdbx_strand_id
1 'polypeptide(L)'
;MVDFRLFHHFIQEAYPHHPIGNDSVWTHEIPSIASNHDYLLRSMLALSASDLVSDSTASTLSRNLTCTAINHRIKAIASLNTAISSGVNSFEEGNAMLATCFILLFQSTLISDGLVEYMTFIRGTIAIATYMGSQQIAFIFRELWGNQEVNSMDSALKQTPLIHGEFAKSACRSIENLFPLCKSQGQLDMYGALLITARSLVTSSRDAYFSLRSIYNVFSIKMSHEDLRDLTRISNDTVNAILAHLVALQLIMTPITRVERLQRDTRHVVRDKFNDGKIVKWLRHLHANVPDHMSKYYGWTRYVEDEIINGKHFGDKWE
;
A
#
# COMPACT_ATOMS: atom_id res chain seq x y z
N MET A 1 12.09 20.75 18.27
CA MET A 1 11.77 21.58 17.08
C MET A 1 11.55 20.73 15.82
N VAL A 2 12.29 19.62 15.60
CA VAL A 2 12.07 18.71 14.45
C VAL A 2 10.71 18.01 14.50
N ASP A 3 10.33 17.42 15.64
CA ASP A 3 9.04 16.68 15.73
C ASP A 3 7.82 17.56 15.46
N PHE A 4 7.79 18.81 15.92
CA PHE A 4 6.70 19.75 15.59
C PHE A 4 6.59 20.04 14.08
N ARG A 5 7.74 20.14 13.38
CA ARG A 5 7.75 20.33 11.93
C ARG A 5 7.24 19.09 11.20
N LEU A 6 7.64 17.90 11.65
CA LEU A 6 7.16 16.63 11.10
C LEU A 6 5.66 16.45 11.34
N PHE A 7 5.17 16.78 12.54
CA PHE A 7 3.74 16.73 12.84
C PHE A 7 2.93 17.71 11.98
N HIS A 8 3.46 18.93 11.78
CA HIS A 8 2.84 19.88 10.85
C HIS A 8 2.83 19.35 9.41
N HIS A 9 3.95 18.79 8.93
CA HIS A 9 4.06 18.16 7.62
C HIS A 9 3.04 17.02 7.44
N PHE A 10 2.81 16.21 8.47
CA PHE A 10 1.76 15.17 8.44
C PHE A 10 0.39 15.75 8.10
N ILE A 11 -0.04 16.78 8.84
CA ILE A 11 -1.37 17.37 8.71
C ILE A 11 -1.54 18.09 7.37
N GLN A 12 -0.46 18.62 6.80
CA GLN A 12 -0.54 19.36 5.55
C GLN A 12 -0.37 18.47 4.31
N GLU A 13 0.53 17.49 4.34
CA GLU A 13 1.00 16.84 3.11
C GLU A 13 1.07 15.31 3.24
N ALA A 14 1.69 14.78 4.30
CA ALA A 14 2.05 13.35 4.34
C ALA A 14 0.94 12.39 4.80
N TYR A 15 -0.26 12.87 5.15
CA TYR A 15 -1.31 12.01 5.68
C TYR A 15 -1.82 10.96 4.66
N PRO A 16 -2.20 9.75 5.11
CA PRO A 16 -2.74 8.69 4.27
C PRO A 16 -3.94 9.08 3.39
N HIS A 17 -4.06 8.47 2.20
CA HIS A 17 -5.24 8.66 1.32
C HIS A 17 -6.33 7.61 1.51
N HIS A 18 -6.02 6.55 2.27
CA HIS A 18 -7.00 5.60 2.74
C HIS A 18 -7.19 5.78 4.25
N PRO A 19 -8.40 5.56 4.79
CA PRO A 19 -9.65 5.29 4.05
C PRO A 19 -10.08 6.47 3.16
N ILE A 20 -10.73 6.20 2.02
CA ILE A 20 -11.03 7.23 1.02
C ILE A 20 -12.06 8.22 1.60
N GLY A 21 -11.97 9.50 1.24
CA GLY A 21 -12.94 10.52 1.66
C GLY A 21 -12.86 10.90 3.15
N ASN A 22 -11.80 10.49 3.85
CA ASN A 22 -11.58 10.76 5.27
C ASN A 22 -10.48 11.80 5.52
N ASP A 23 -10.25 12.73 4.59
CA ASP A 23 -9.23 13.78 4.71
C ASP A 23 -9.39 14.62 5.99
N SER A 24 -10.62 14.98 6.38
CA SER A 24 -10.85 15.72 7.62
C SER A 24 -10.40 14.93 8.84
N VAL A 25 -10.74 13.63 8.88
CA VAL A 25 -10.37 12.69 9.95
C VAL A 25 -8.86 12.62 10.11
N TRP A 26 -8.12 12.55 9.00
CA TRP A 26 -6.67 12.52 9.01
C TRP A 26 -6.02 13.84 9.46
N THR A 27 -6.67 14.97 9.22
CA THR A 27 -6.10 16.32 9.43
C THR A 27 -6.56 16.97 10.74
N HIS A 28 -7.64 16.49 11.36
CA HIS A 28 -8.20 17.08 12.59
C HIS A 28 -8.35 16.03 13.71
N GLU A 29 -9.19 15.01 13.50
CA GLU A 29 -9.55 14.04 14.53
C GLU A 29 -8.37 13.13 14.94
N ILE A 30 -7.67 12.51 13.99
CA ILE A 30 -6.49 11.66 14.31
C ILE A 30 -5.38 12.47 14.99
N PRO A 31 -4.99 13.67 14.51
CA PRO A 31 -4.02 14.51 15.20
C PRO A 31 -4.43 14.88 16.63
N SER A 32 -5.73 15.07 16.90
CA SER A 32 -6.22 15.47 18.24
C SER A 32 -6.03 14.40 19.31
N ILE A 33 -6.03 13.11 18.95
CA ILE A 33 -5.82 12.01 19.88
C ILE A 33 -4.36 11.53 19.94
N ALA A 34 -3.52 11.97 18.99
CA ALA A 34 -2.15 11.48 18.83
C ALA A 34 -1.27 11.66 20.09
N SER A 35 -1.42 12.77 20.82
CA SER A 35 -0.62 13.04 22.03
C SER A 35 -0.83 12.02 23.15
N ASN A 36 -1.98 11.33 23.16
CA ASN A 36 -2.33 10.34 24.18
C ASN A 36 -1.88 8.93 23.80
N HIS A 37 -1.43 8.73 22.56
CA HIS A 37 -1.08 7.42 22.01
C HIS A 37 0.31 7.47 21.35
N ASP A 38 1.35 7.09 22.10
CA ASP A 38 2.75 7.18 21.66
C ASP A 38 3.00 6.47 20.31
N TYR A 39 2.39 5.30 20.08
CA TYR A 39 2.47 4.58 18.81
C TYR A 39 1.92 5.40 17.63
N LEU A 40 0.81 6.12 17.83
CA LEU A 40 0.17 6.94 16.81
C LEU A 40 1.04 8.15 16.48
N LEU A 41 1.40 8.96 17.49
CA LEU A 41 2.24 10.13 17.28
C LEU A 41 3.55 9.77 16.60
N ARG A 42 4.23 8.71 17.04
CA ARG A 42 5.48 8.27 16.43
C ARG A 42 5.30 7.81 14.99
N SER A 43 4.21 7.10 14.66
CA SER A 43 3.97 6.70 13.28
C SER A 43 3.78 7.92 12.36
N MET A 44 3.07 8.97 12.82
CA MET A 44 2.88 10.21 12.05
C MET A 44 4.21 10.90 11.77
N LEU A 45 5.08 10.99 12.78
CA LEU A 45 6.43 11.57 12.64
C LEU A 45 7.32 10.72 11.73
N ALA A 46 7.20 9.39 11.81
CA ALA A 46 7.95 8.46 10.99
C ALA A 46 7.57 8.59 9.50
N LEU A 47 6.27 8.60 9.19
CA LEU A 47 5.77 8.78 7.82
C LEU A 47 6.21 10.13 7.25
N SER A 48 6.05 11.21 8.02
CA SER A 48 6.44 12.56 7.57
C SER A 48 7.93 12.67 7.28
N ALA A 49 8.78 12.05 8.11
CA ALA A 49 10.21 12.03 7.87
C ALA A 49 10.57 11.19 6.62
N SER A 50 9.91 10.03 6.42
CA SER A 50 10.09 9.21 5.21
C SER A 50 9.65 9.93 3.93
N ASP A 51 8.56 10.71 4.02
CA ASP A 51 8.02 11.47 2.90
C ASP A 51 8.97 12.59 2.49
N LEU A 52 9.42 13.41 3.44
CA LEU A 52 10.43 14.45 3.20
C LEU A 52 11.76 13.91 2.67
N VAL A 53 12.19 12.72 3.08
CA VAL A 53 13.39 12.06 2.54
C VAL A 53 13.20 11.68 1.08
N SER A 54 12.00 11.22 0.72
CA SER A 54 11.67 10.80 -0.65
C SER A 54 11.68 11.97 -1.63
N ASP A 55 11.49 13.19 -1.14
CA ASP A 55 11.42 14.40 -1.96
C ASP A 55 12.72 15.24 -1.93
N SER A 56 13.64 14.98 -0.99
CA SER A 56 14.83 15.80 -0.75
C SER A 56 16.05 15.35 -1.56
N THR A 57 16.60 16.27 -2.36
CA THR A 57 17.83 16.08 -3.16
C THR A 57 19.13 16.34 -2.38
N ALA A 58 19.06 16.78 -1.11
CA ALA A 58 20.23 17.15 -0.30
C ALA A 58 20.68 16.05 0.67
N SER A 59 21.90 15.53 0.47
CA SER A 59 22.41 14.28 1.09
C SER A 59 22.50 14.29 2.62
N THR A 60 22.98 15.37 3.25
CA THR A 60 23.19 15.39 4.72
C THR A 60 21.89 15.56 5.51
N LEU A 61 20.98 16.41 5.03
CA LEU A 61 19.65 16.59 5.64
C LEU A 61 18.81 15.32 5.47
N SER A 62 18.90 14.69 4.29
CA SER A 62 18.28 13.40 3.99
C SER A 62 18.75 12.31 4.96
N ARG A 63 20.06 12.18 5.23
CA ARG A 63 20.58 11.17 6.17
C ARG A 63 20.00 11.30 7.59
N ASN A 64 19.94 12.52 8.13
CA ASN A 64 19.40 12.76 9.47
C ASN A 64 17.90 12.42 9.53
N LEU A 65 17.13 12.82 8.51
CA LEU A 65 15.70 12.51 8.43
C LEU A 65 15.44 11.01 8.26
N THR A 66 16.28 10.29 7.50
CA THR A 66 16.21 8.82 7.41
C THR A 66 16.39 8.15 8.77
N CYS A 67 17.40 8.57 9.54
CA CYS A 67 17.58 8.06 10.90
C CYS A 67 16.37 8.39 11.80
N THR A 68 15.82 9.60 11.70
CA THR A 68 14.61 9.99 12.44
C THR A 68 13.41 9.13 12.06
N ALA A 69 13.18 8.89 10.77
CA ALA A 69 12.08 8.08 10.26
C ALA A 69 12.16 6.65 10.80
N ILE A 70 13.34 6.01 10.73
CA ILE A 70 13.57 4.66 11.23
C ILE A 70 13.37 4.60 12.76
N ASN A 71 13.93 5.56 13.50
CA ASN A 71 13.83 5.58 14.96
C ASN A 71 12.39 5.70 15.44
N HIS A 72 11.59 6.59 14.83
CA HIS A 72 10.18 6.73 15.19
C HIS A 72 9.38 5.50 14.73
N ARG A 73 9.65 4.93 13.57
CA ARG A 73 8.98 3.70 13.08
C ARG A 73 9.18 2.52 14.02
N ILE A 74 10.42 2.23 14.42
CA ILE A 74 10.73 1.11 15.33
C ILE A 74 9.97 1.26 16.65
N LYS A 75 10.00 2.46 17.23
CA LYS A 75 9.30 2.76 18.47
C LYS A 75 7.78 2.69 18.32
N ALA A 76 7.24 3.16 17.19
CA ALA A 76 5.82 3.06 16.89
C ALA A 76 5.35 1.61 16.82
N ILE A 77 6.08 0.74 16.11
CA ILE A 77 5.78 -0.69 16.00
C ILE A 77 5.88 -1.38 17.37
N ALA A 78 6.93 -1.11 18.14
CA ALA A 78 7.11 -1.69 19.47
C ALA A 78 5.99 -1.28 20.44
N SER A 79 5.62 0.01 20.44
CA SER A 79 4.52 0.54 21.25
C SER A 79 3.16 -0.01 20.81
N LEU A 80 2.92 -0.09 19.49
CA LEU A 80 1.70 -0.67 18.91
C LEU A 80 1.56 -2.15 19.30
N ASN A 81 2.63 -2.95 19.21
CA ASN A 81 2.58 -4.37 19.60
C ASN A 81 2.24 -4.56 21.08
N THR A 82 2.79 -3.70 21.95
CA THR A 82 2.45 -3.69 23.39
C THR A 82 0.97 -3.37 23.60
N ALA A 83 0.47 -2.35 22.88
CA ALA A 83 -0.92 -1.94 22.96
C ALA A 83 -1.88 -3.04 22.43
N ILE A 84 -1.58 -3.65 21.28
CA ILE A 84 -2.36 -4.77 20.73
C ILE A 84 -2.41 -5.94 21.72
N SER A 85 -1.29 -6.24 22.38
CA SER A 85 -1.23 -7.31 23.39
C SER A 85 -2.10 -7.02 24.62
N SER A 86 -2.41 -5.75 24.87
CA SER A 86 -3.28 -5.28 25.96
C SER A 86 -4.77 -5.22 25.56
N GLY A 87 -5.08 -5.49 24.28
CA GLY A 87 -6.44 -5.42 23.74
C GLY A 87 -6.89 -3.99 23.36
N VAL A 88 -8.03 -3.90 22.67
CA VAL A 88 -8.67 -2.62 22.35
C VAL A 88 -9.76 -2.34 23.37
N ASN A 89 -9.53 -1.39 24.27
CA ASN A 89 -10.41 -1.19 25.43
C ASN A 89 -11.31 0.05 25.30
N SER A 90 -11.06 0.90 24.31
CA SER A 90 -11.82 2.14 24.11
C SER A 90 -11.96 2.53 22.65
N PHE A 91 -12.89 3.46 22.38
CA PHE A 91 -13.05 4.10 21.09
C PHE A 91 -11.76 4.78 20.61
N GLU A 92 -11.13 5.60 21.44
CA GLU A 92 -9.90 6.32 21.08
C GLU A 92 -8.76 5.35 20.79
N GLU A 93 -8.55 4.36 21.64
CA GLU A 93 -7.49 3.36 21.49
C GLU A 93 -7.63 2.55 20.19
N GLY A 94 -8.83 2.05 19.90
CA GLY A 94 -9.06 1.28 18.68
C GLY A 94 -8.82 2.07 17.41
N ASN A 95 -9.32 3.31 17.38
CA ASN A 95 -9.13 4.19 16.24
C ASN A 95 -7.68 4.67 16.11
N ALA A 96 -6.97 4.88 17.22
CA ALA A 96 -5.55 5.20 17.20
C ALA A 96 -4.72 4.02 16.67
N MET A 97 -4.99 2.79 17.09
CA MET A 97 -4.32 1.59 16.56
C MET A 97 -4.58 1.41 15.06
N LEU A 98 -5.83 1.56 14.64
CA LEU A 98 -6.22 1.45 13.23
C LEU A 98 -5.53 2.52 12.37
N ALA A 99 -5.53 3.78 12.82
CA ALA A 99 -4.84 4.88 12.15
C ALA A 99 -3.33 4.63 12.06
N THR A 100 -2.73 4.10 13.13
CA THR A 100 -1.31 3.74 13.17
C THR A 100 -0.98 2.66 12.14
N CYS A 101 -1.82 1.64 11.98
CA CYS A 101 -1.63 0.62 10.94
C CYS A 101 -1.70 1.22 9.52
N PHE A 102 -2.64 2.12 9.25
CA PHE A 102 -2.68 2.83 7.96
C PHE A 102 -1.44 3.71 7.74
N ILE A 103 -0.99 4.45 8.75
CA ILE A 103 0.21 5.29 8.62
C ILE A 103 1.45 4.43 8.33
N LEU A 104 1.63 3.33 9.06
CA LEU A 104 2.76 2.41 8.86
C LEU A 104 2.69 1.68 7.52
N LEU A 105 1.48 1.35 7.04
CA LEU A 105 1.20 0.83 5.71
C LEU A 105 1.70 1.79 4.63
N PHE A 106 1.33 3.08 4.71
CA PHE A 106 1.78 4.07 3.74
C PHE A 106 3.28 4.32 3.85
N GLN A 107 3.84 4.33 5.06
CA GLN A 107 5.29 4.45 5.21
C GLN A 107 6.04 3.27 4.55
N SER A 108 5.50 2.04 4.58
CA SER A 108 6.11 0.89 3.89
C SER A 108 6.27 1.10 2.39
N THR A 109 5.38 1.87 1.76
CA THR A 109 5.50 2.24 0.34
C THR A 109 6.66 3.18 0.04
N LEU A 110 7.22 3.82 1.09
CA LEU A 110 8.39 4.68 1.01
C LEU A 110 9.71 3.92 1.23
N ILE A 111 9.66 2.61 1.58
CA ILE A 111 10.83 1.77 1.90
C ILE A 111 11.10 0.73 0.80
N SER A 112 12.37 0.49 0.44
CA SER A 112 12.76 -0.36 -0.70
C SER A 112 12.39 -1.85 -0.57
N ASP A 113 12.39 -2.38 0.64
CA ASP A 113 12.02 -3.76 0.99
C ASP A 113 10.70 -3.81 1.78
N GLY A 114 9.89 -2.75 1.72
CA GLY A 114 8.69 -2.58 2.52
C GLY A 114 7.46 -3.41 2.10
N LEU A 115 7.52 -4.21 1.03
CA LEU A 115 6.36 -4.94 0.49
C LEU A 115 5.74 -5.92 1.51
N VAL A 116 6.57 -6.68 2.22
CA VAL A 116 6.09 -7.64 3.23
C VAL A 116 5.40 -6.92 4.40
N GLU A 117 5.99 -5.82 4.86
CA GLU A 117 5.39 -4.99 5.90
C GLU A 117 4.08 -4.35 5.41
N TYR A 118 4.03 -3.89 4.16
CA TYR A 118 2.82 -3.36 3.53
C TYR A 118 1.68 -4.39 3.59
N MET A 119 1.92 -5.63 3.15
CA MET A 119 0.91 -6.69 3.22
C MET A 119 0.51 -7.01 4.67
N THR A 120 1.47 -7.02 5.58
CA THR A 120 1.24 -7.28 7.02
C THR A 120 0.36 -6.21 7.65
N PHE A 121 0.59 -4.93 7.35
CA PHE A 121 -0.21 -3.84 7.88
C PHE A 121 -1.63 -3.80 7.29
N ILE A 122 -1.84 -4.17 6.03
CA ILE A 122 -3.21 -4.38 5.49
C ILE A 122 -3.93 -5.46 6.32
N ARG A 123 -3.30 -6.60 6.61
CA ARG A 123 -3.93 -7.61 7.45
C ARG A 123 -4.15 -7.11 8.88
N GLY A 124 -3.23 -6.29 9.41
CA GLY A 124 -3.35 -5.64 10.71
C GLY A 124 -4.58 -4.73 10.81
N THR A 125 -4.87 -3.91 9.79
CA THR A 125 -6.07 -3.05 9.78
C THR A 125 -7.35 -3.89 9.81
N ILE A 126 -7.43 -4.97 9.03
CA ILE A 126 -8.56 -5.92 9.07
C ILE A 126 -8.71 -6.53 10.47
N ALA A 127 -7.61 -6.99 11.08
CA ALA A 127 -7.63 -7.65 12.38
C ALA A 127 -8.13 -6.72 13.50
N ILE A 128 -7.59 -5.50 13.58
CA ILE A 128 -8.01 -4.49 14.56
C ILE A 128 -9.49 -4.15 14.36
N ALA A 129 -9.92 -3.94 13.12
CA ALA A 129 -11.29 -3.56 12.86
C ALA A 129 -12.29 -4.69 13.11
N THR A 130 -11.92 -5.94 12.81
CA THR A 130 -12.73 -7.12 13.14
C THR A 130 -12.89 -7.22 14.66
N TYR A 131 -11.80 -7.00 15.41
CA TYR A 131 -11.85 -6.98 16.86
C TYR A 131 -12.76 -5.86 17.38
N MET A 132 -12.58 -4.62 16.92
CA MET A 132 -13.44 -3.49 17.27
C MET A 132 -14.91 -3.78 16.99
N GLY A 133 -15.23 -4.36 15.82
CA GLY A 133 -16.59 -4.76 15.47
C GLY A 133 -17.16 -5.81 16.41
N SER A 134 -16.36 -6.81 16.81
CA SER A 134 -16.78 -7.82 17.81
C SER A 134 -17.08 -7.23 19.18
N GLN A 135 -16.40 -6.13 19.53
CA GLN A 135 -16.60 -5.38 20.77
C GLN A 135 -17.59 -4.21 20.62
N GLN A 136 -18.23 -4.07 19.46
CA GLN A 136 -19.16 -2.97 19.15
C GLN A 136 -18.54 -1.56 19.32
N ILE A 137 -17.23 -1.44 19.13
CA ILE A 137 -16.50 -0.17 19.18
C ILE A 137 -16.69 0.54 17.84
N ALA A 138 -17.13 1.80 17.88
CA ALA A 138 -17.34 2.62 16.69
C ALA A 138 -16.03 3.02 16.00
N PHE A 139 -16.12 3.29 14.69
CA PHE A 139 -15.02 3.79 13.87
C PHE A 139 -15.10 5.31 13.70
N ILE A 140 -13.95 5.99 13.81
CA ILE A 140 -13.81 7.41 13.49
C ILE A 140 -13.77 7.64 11.98
N PHE A 141 -13.19 6.68 11.25
CA PHE A 141 -13.20 6.66 9.79
C PHE A 141 -14.59 6.28 9.29
N ARG A 142 -15.18 7.16 8.49
CA ARG A 142 -16.46 6.96 7.82
C ARG A 142 -16.27 5.98 6.68
N GLU A 143 -17.29 5.15 6.44
CA GLU A 143 -17.35 4.22 5.30
C GLU A 143 -16.18 3.24 5.15
N LEU A 144 -15.37 3.06 6.20
CA LEU A 144 -14.19 2.19 6.24
C LEU A 144 -14.41 0.77 5.66
N TRP A 145 -15.62 0.23 5.81
CA TRP A 145 -16.04 -1.09 5.31
C TRP A 145 -17.22 -1.04 4.34
N GLY A 146 -17.65 0.16 3.95
CA GLY A 146 -18.85 0.40 3.17
C GLY A 146 -18.63 0.26 1.67
N ASN A 147 -19.70 -0.09 0.95
CA ASN A 147 -19.73 -0.02 -0.52
C ASN A 147 -20.08 1.40 -1.03
N GLN A 148 -20.23 2.40 -0.15
CA GLN A 148 -20.57 3.77 -0.56
C GLN A 148 -19.41 4.50 -1.25
N GLU A 149 -18.17 4.38 -0.75
CA GLU A 149 -16.94 4.81 -1.45
C GLU A 149 -16.85 4.23 -2.88
N VAL A 150 -17.29 2.99 -3.04
CA VAL A 150 -17.31 2.29 -4.33
C VAL A 150 -18.36 2.87 -5.27
N ASN A 151 -19.55 3.19 -4.75
CA ASN A 151 -20.63 3.75 -5.55
C ASN A 151 -20.35 5.19 -6.00
N SER A 152 -19.64 5.97 -5.18
CA SER A 152 -19.27 7.35 -5.52
C SER A 152 -18.21 7.42 -6.64
N MET A 153 -17.34 6.41 -6.76
CA MET A 153 -16.31 6.32 -7.81
C MET A 153 -16.76 5.60 -9.08
N ASP A 154 -17.92 4.92 -9.07
CA ASP A 154 -18.38 4.06 -10.17
C ASP A 154 -18.43 4.77 -11.53
N SER A 155 -18.96 6.00 -11.54
CA SER A 155 -19.04 6.81 -12.76
C SER A 155 -17.65 7.21 -13.27
N ALA A 156 -16.73 7.60 -12.37
CA ALA A 156 -15.38 8.00 -12.76
C ALA A 156 -14.59 6.79 -13.29
N LEU A 157 -14.69 5.63 -12.64
CA LEU A 157 -14.04 4.38 -13.08
C LEU A 157 -14.52 3.92 -14.46
N LYS A 158 -15.81 4.11 -14.79
CA LYS A 158 -16.36 3.81 -16.12
C LYS A 158 -15.83 4.74 -17.21
N GLN A 159 -15.48 5.97 -16.85
CA GLN A 159 -14.92 6.96 -17.76
C GLN A 159 -13.40 6.83 -17.93
N THR A 160 -12.73 6.13 -17.00
CA THR A 160 -11.28 5.91 -17.07
C THR A 160 -10.91 5.05 -18.28
N PRO A 161 -10.02 5.54 -19.18
CA PRO A 161 -9.56 4.77 -20.33
C PRO A 161 -8.94 3.43 -19.93
N LEU A 162 -9.04 2.44 -20.82
CA LEU A 162 -8.33 1.18 -20.65
C LEU A 162 -6.81 1.41 -20.71
N ILE A 163 -6.06 0.57 -20.00
CA ILE A 163 -4.62 0.45 -20.20
C ILE A 163 -4.37 -0.03 -21.63
N HIS A 164 -3.26 0.41 -22.23
CA HIS A 164 -2.86 -0.01 -23.58
C HIS A 164 -2.96 -1.53 -23.74
N GLY A 165 -3.70 -1.99 -24.76
CA GLY A 165 -4.12 -3.39 -24.86
C GLY A 165 -2.98 -4.41 -24.84
N GLU A 166 -1.83 -4.10 -25.45
CA GLU A 166 -0.67 -4.99 -25.40
C GLU A 166 -0.02 -5.07 -24.00
N PHE A 167 -0.07 -4.00 -23.19
CA PHE A 167 0.41 -4.04 -21.80
C PHE A 167 -0.47 -4.98 -20.96
N ALA A 168 -1.79 -4.82 -21.03
CA ALA A 168 -2.72 -5.70 -20.30
C ALA A 168 -2.60 -7.17 -20.75
N LYS A 169 -2.52 -7.44 -22.06
CA LYS A 169 -2.30 -8.80 -22.58
C LYS A 169 -0.96 -9.39 -22.17
N SER A 170 0.11 -8.58 -22.12
CA SER A 170 1.42 -9.04 -21.66
C SER A 170 1.40 -9.45 -20.18
N ALA A 171 0.63 -8.75 -19.34
CA ALA A 171 0.39 -9.12 -17.95
C ALA A 171 -0.28 -10.50 -17.85
N CYS A 172 -1.35 -10.74 -18.62
CA CYS A 172 -2.02 -12.04 -18.68
C CYS A 172 -1.04 -13.17 -19.02
N ARG A 173 -0.28 -13.02 -20.11
CA ARG A 173 0.69 -14.04 -20.55
C ARG A 173 1.75 -14.32 -19.48
N SER A 174 2.28 -13.27 -18.85
CA SER A 174 3.31 -13.44 -17.81
C SER A 174 2.76 -14.14 -16.57
N ILE A 175 1.58 -13.74 -16.11
CA ILE A 175 0.93 -14.34 -14.94
C ILE A 175 0.56 -15.80 -15.23
N GLU A 176 0.01 -16.11 -16.41
CA GLU A 176 -0.31 -17.48 -16.81
C GLU A 176 0.89 -18.42 -16.74
N ASN A 177 2.09 -17.92 -17.08
CA ASN A 177 3.34 -18.69 -16.98
C ASN A 177 3.74 -19.03 -15.54
N LEU A 178 3.20 -18.36 -14.51
CA LEU A 178 3.48 -18.69 -13.11
C LEU A 178 2.75 -19.95 -12.62
N PHE A 179 1.69 -20.37 -13.31
CA PHE A 179 0.85 -21.48 -12.85
C PHE A 179 1.62 -22.75 -12.48
N PRO A 180 2.58 -23.25 -13.29
CA PRO A 180 3.32 -24.48 -12.98
C PRO A 180 4.21 -24.38 -11.74
N LEU A 181 4.49 -23.17 -11.25
CA LEU A 181 5.30 -22.95 -10.05
C LEU A 181 4.46 -23.01 -8.76
N CYS A 182 3.17 -22.70 -8.85
CA CYS A 182 2.29 -22.57 -7.70
C CYS A 182 1.94 -23.96 -7.13
N LYS A 183 2.34 -24.22 -5.88
CA LYS A 183 2.16 -25.52 -5.20
C LYS A 183 1.23 -25.45 -3.99
N SER A 184 1.32 -24.38 -3.20
CA SER A 184 0.47 -24.23 -2.01
C SER A 184 -0.84 -23.52 -2.34
N GLN A 185 -1.85 -23.70 -1.49
CA GLN A 185 -3.15 -23.05 -1.66
C GLN A 185 -3.01 -21.52 -1.67
N GLY A 186 -2.23 -20.94 -0.75
CA GLY A 186 -2.01 -19.49 -0.74
C GLY A 186 -1.35 -18.94 -2.01
N GLN A 187 -0.45 -19.71 -2.65
CA GLN A 187 0.13 -19.33 -3.95
C GLN A 187 -0.91 -19.38 -5.07
N LEU A 188 -1.75 -20.42 -5.10
CA LEU A 188 -2.82 -20.58 -6.09
C LEU A 188 -3.88 -19.49 -5.95
N ASP A 189 -4.25 -19.12 -4.74
CA ASP A 189 -5.21 -18.04 -4.47
C ASP A 189 -4.70 -16.69 -4.96
N MET A 190 -3.42 -16.38 -4.68
CA MET A 190 -2.78 -15.16 -5.18
C MET A 190 -2.66 -15.16 -6.70
N TYR A 191 -2.19 -16.27 -7.29
CA TYR A 191 -2.14 -16.45 -8.74
C TYR A 191 -3.51 -16.19 -9.39
N GLY A 192 -4.57 -16.81 -8.86
CA GLY A 192 -5.92 -16.66 -9.39
C GLY A 192 -6.41 -15.21 -9.36
N ALA A 193 -6.19 -14.53 -8.23
CA ALA A 193 -6.58 -13.12 -8.09
C ALA A 193 -5.78 -12.18 -9.01
N LEU A 194 -4.48 -12.42 -9.18
CA LEU A 194 -3.65 -11.68 -10.14
C LEU A 194 -4.14 -11.87 -11.57
N LEU A 195 -4.43 -13.12 -11.97
CA LEU A 195 -4.88 -13.44 -13.32
C LEU A 195 -6.26 -12.83 -13.64
N ILE A 196 -7.21 -12.89 -12.70
CA ILE A 196 -8.52 -12.24 -12.84
C ILE A 196 -8.37 -10.73 -13.04
N THR A 197 -7.49 -10.11 -12.25
CA THR A 197 -7.23 -8.67 -12.34
C THR A 197 -6.59 -8.30 -13.69
N ALA A 198 -5.58 -9.04 -14.13
CA ALA A 198 -4.94 -8.84 -15.43
C ALA A 198 -5.91 -9.03 -16.61
N ARG A 199 -6.80 -10.02 -16.55
CA ARG A 199 -7.83 -10.22 -17.57
C ARG A 199 -8.84 -9.08 -17.60
N SER A 200 -9.23 -8.57 -16.43
CA SER A 200 -10.15 -7.44 -16.33
C SER A 200 -9.56 -6.15 -16.91
N LEU A 201 -8.25 -5.95 -16.81
CA LEU A 201 -7.56 -4.81 -17.44
C LEU A 201 -7.72 -4.74 -18.96
N VAL A 202 -7.99 -5.87 -19.62
CA VAL A 202 -8.20 -5.92 -21.07
C VAL A 202 -9.57 -5.38 -21.45
N THR A 203 -10.57 -5.49 -20.58
CA THR A 203 -11.98 -5.25 -20.93
C THR A 203 -12.61 -4.07 -20.19
N SER A 204 -12.19 -3.79 -18.95
CA SER A 204 -12.89 -2.85 -18.06
C SER A 204 -11.99 -2.32 -16.95
N SER A 205 -11.70 -1.01 -16.98
CA SER A 205 -10.97 -0.31 -15.91
C SER A 205 -11.67 -0.45 -14.56
N ARG A 206 -13.01 -0.39 -14.57
CA ARG A 206 -13.85 -0.59 -13.40
C ARG A 206 -13.68 -1.98 -12.80
N ASP A 207 -13.80 -3.03 -13.61
CA ASP A 207 -13.75 -4.40 -13.08
C ASP A 207 -12.33 -4.77 -12.66
N ALA A 208 -11.32 -4.21 -13.34
CA ALA A 208 -9.93 -4.31 -12.89
C ALA A 208 -9.74 -3.70 -11.51
N TYR A 209 -10.29 -2.50 -11.26
CA TYR A 209 -10.23 -1.86 -9.94
C TYR A 209 -10.82 -2.74 -8.83
N PHE A 210 -12.00 -3.33 -9.05
CA PHE A 210 -12.60 -4.26 -8.07
C PHE A 210 -11.81 -5.56 -7.90
N SER A 211 -11.22 -6.06 -8.98
CA SER A 211 -10.37 -7.25 -8.94
C SER A 211 -9.08 -6.99 -8.15
N LEU A 212 -8.51 -5.79 -8.25
CA LEU A 212 -7.37 -5.39 -7.42
C LEU A 212 -7.72 -5.39 -5.92
N ARG A 213 -8.87 -4.83 -5.53
CA ARG A 213 -9.35 -4.93 -4.14
C ARG A 213 -9.53 -6.38 -3.70
N SER A 214 -9.95 -7.25 -4.61
CA SER A 214 -10.07 -8.68 -4.35
C SER A 214 -8.72 -9.36 -4.08
N ILE A 215 -7.62 -8.89 -4.70
CA ILE A 215 -6.27 -9.35 -4.34
C ILE A 215 -5.95 -9.02 -2.89
N TYR A 216 -6.21 -7.78 -2.44
CA TYR A 216 -5.98 -7.41 -1.05
C TYR A 216 -6.81 -8.26 -0.08
N ASN A 217 -8.06 -8.59 -0.45
CA ASN A 217 -8.92 -9.48 0.35
C ASN A 217 -8.38 -10.91 0.47
N VAL A 218 -7.64 -11.41 -0.55
CA VAL A 218 -7.05 -12.76 -0.50
C VAL A 218 -6.12 -12.88 0.70
N PHE A 219 -5.11 -12.03 0.82
CA PHE A 219 -4.10 -12.19 1.87
C PHE A 219 -4.48 -11.55 3.21
N SER A 220 -5.43 -10.62 3.23
CA SER A 220 -5.83 -9.91 4.45
C SER A 220 -7.01 -10.57 5.20
N ILE A 221 -7.93 -11.21 4.47
CA ILE A 221 -9.15 -11.80 5.06
C ILE A 221 -9.18 -13.32 4.86
N LYS A 222 -8.97 -13.80 3.63
CA LYS A 222 -9.22 -15.21 3.28
C LYS A 222 -8.09 -16.15 3.70
N MET A 223 -6.85 -15.70 3.56
CA MET A 223 -5.66 -16.51 3.75
C MET A 223 -5.38 -16.78 5.23
N SER A 224 -4.99 -18.02 5.55
CA SER A 224 -4.59 -18.39 6.90
C SER A 224 -3.33 -17.62 7.35
N HIS A 225 -3.03 -17.64 8.66
CA HIS A 225 -1.78 -17.05 9.15
C HIS A 225 -0.55 -17.80 8.64
N GLU A 226 -0.65 -19.12 8.48
CA GLU A 226 0.45 -19.96 7.99
C GLU A 226 0.75 -19.70 6.52
N ASP A 227 -0.29 -19.63 5.69
CA ASP A 227 -0.15 -19.34 4.26
C ASP A 227 0.42 -17.93 4.02
N LEU A 228 -0.01 -16.93 4.79
CA LEU A 228 0.56 -15.58 4.67
C LEU A 228 2.02 -15.56 5.11
N ARG A 229 2.36 -16.25 6.21
CA ARG A 229 3.75 -16.37 6.65
C ARG A 229 4.59 -16.98 5.52
N ASP A 230 4.10 -18.01 4.84
CA ASP A 230 4.79 -18.62 3.71
C ASP A 230 4.87 -17.69 2.48
N LEU A 231 3.83 -16.90 2.21
CA LEU A 231 3.80 -15.88 1.15
C LEU A 231 4.73 -14.68 1.43
N THR A 232 5.16 -14.50 2.68
CA THR A 232 6.11 -13.42 3.05
C THR A 232 7.55 -13.91 3.18
N ARG A 233 7.82 -15.20 2.92
CA ARG A 233 9.19 -15.76 2.95
C ARG A 233 9.94 -15.45 1.66
N ILE A 234 10.88 -14.51 1.76
CA ILE A 234 11.75 -14.04 0.65
C ILE A 234 12.68 -15.16 0.13
N SER A 235 12.88 -16.25 0.87
CA SER A 235 13.68 -17.41 0.42
C SER A 235 12.95 -18.29 -0.61
N ASN A 236 11.67 -18.03 -0.90
CA ASN A 236 10.89 -18.82 -1.83
C ASN A 236 10.80 -18.12 -3.20
N ASP A 237 11.54 -18.65 -4.16
CA ASP A 237 11.63 -18.13 -5.53
C ASP A 237 10.26 -17.94 -6.21
N THR A 238 9.33 -18.88 -5.99
CA THR A 238 7.97 -18.81 -6.56
C THR A 238 7.19 -17.65 -5.96
N VAL A 239 7.30 -17.47 -4.65
CA VAL A 239 6.64 -16.38 -3.92
C VAL A 239 7.18 -15.03 -4.38
N ASN A 240 8.50 -14.88 -4.51
CA ASN A 240 9.10 -13.65 -5.04
C ASN A 240 8.58 -13.33 -6.44
N ALA A 241 8.40 -14.34 -7.30
CA ALA A 241 7.84 -14.13 -8.62
C ALA A 241 6.38 -13.66 -8.55
N ILE A 242 5.54 -14.28 -7.71
CA ILE A 242 4.15 -13.84 -7.49
C ILE A 242 4.10 -12.40 -6.97
N LEU A 243 4.94 -12.05 -5.99
CA LEU A 243 5.02 -10.72 -5.41
C LEU A 243 5.52 -9.67 -6.41
N ALA A 244 6.48 -10.02 -7.28
CA ALA A 244 6.92 -9.13 -8.35
C ALA A 244 5.77 -8.84 -9.34
N HIS A 245 4.95 -9.85 -9.66
CA HIS A 245 3.79 -9.65 -10.52
C HIS A 245 2.69 -8.83 -9.84
N LEU A 246 2.50 -8.98 -8.53
CA LEU A 246 1.61 -8.12 -7.75
C LEU A 246 2.02 -6.65 -7.88
N VAL A 247 3.29 -6.34 -7.61
CA VAL A 247 3.79 -4.95 -7.66
C VAL A 247 3.72 -4.38 -9.08
N ALA A 248 4.14 -5.17 -10.09
CA ALA A 248 4.05 -4.74 -11.48
C ALA A 248 2.59 -4.49 -11.91
N LEU A 249 1.65 -5.31 -11.44
CA LEU A 249 0.22 -5.12 -11.70
C LEU A 249 -0.31 -3.85 -11.02
N GLN A 250 0.06 -3.59 -9.77
CA GLN A 250 -0.27 -2.34 -9.06
C GLN A 250 0.26 -1.11 -9.82
N LEU A 251 1.49 -1.16 -10.30
CA LEU A 251 2.13 -0.07 -11.05
C LEU A 251 1.39 0.23 -12.36
N ILE A 252 1.06 -0.77 -13.17
CA ILE A 252 0.33 -0.52 -14.41
C ILE A 252 -1.09 0.01 -14.14
N MET A 253 -1.69 -0.38 -13.01
CA MET A 253 -3.03 0.06 -12.59
C MET A 253 -3.10 1.49 -12.07
N THR A 254 -1.96 2.18 -11.89
CA THR A 254 -1.88 3.58 -11.42
C THR A 254 -2.86 4.54 -12.13
N PRO A 255 -3.06 4.52 -13.47
CA PRO A 255 -4.00 5.41 -14.16
C PRO A 255 -5.45 5.18 -13.74
N ILE A 256 -5.78 3.96 -13.32
CA ILE A 256 -7.11 3.59 -12.84
C ILE A 256 -7.28 4.00 -11.37
N THR A 257 -6.31 3.67 -10.52
CA THR A 257 -6.37 4.00 -9.08
C THR A 257 -6.24 5.50 -8.81
N ARG A 258 -5.73 6.30 -9.77
CA ARG A 258 -5.78 7.77 -9.74
C ARG A 258 -7.19 8.34 -9.53
N VAL A 259 -8.25 7.60 -9.87
CA VAL A 259 -9.64 8.03 -9.61
C VAL A 259 -9.90 8.24 -8.12
N GLU A 260 -9.23 7.51 -7.23
CA GLU A 260 -9.33 7.69 -5.78
C GLU A 260 -8.97 9.12 -5.35
N ARG A 261 -8.17 9.84 -6.16
CA ARG A 261 -7.78 11.24 -5.89
C ARG A 261 -8.88 12.25 -6.13
N LEU A 262 -9.82 11.95 -7.03
CA LEU A 262 -10.93 12.87 -7.32
C LEU A 262 -11.82 13.08 -6.09
N GLN A 263 -11.72 12.21 -5.10
CA GLN A 263 -12.45 12.28 -3.83
C GLN A 263 -11.72 13.07 -2.74
N ARG A 264 -10.44 13.45 -2.93
CA ARG A 264 -9.71 14.24 -1.94
C ARG A 264 -10.12 15.71 -1.97
N ASP A 265 -10.17 16.34 -0.80
CA ASP A 265 -10.40 17.78 -0.71
C ASP A 265 -9.16 18.53 -1.24
N THR A 266 -9.30 19.06 -2.45
CA THR A 266 -8.27 19.85 -3.16
C THR A 266 -7.75 21.07 -2.38
N ARG A 267 -8.40 21.48 -1.29
CA ARG A 267 -7.96 22.59 -0.43
C ARG A 267 -6.75 22.25 0.46
N HIS A 268 -6.54 20.97 0.76
CA HIS A 268 -5.50 20.52 1.70
C HIS A 268 -4.35 19.79 1.03
N VAL A 269 -4.50 19.41 -0.24
CA VAL A 269 -3.45 18.69 -0.99
C VAL A 269 -2.78 19.66 -1.94
N VAL A 270 -1.56 20.11 -1.61
CA VAL A 270 -0.64 20.62 -2.63
C VAL A 270 -0.53 19.53 -3.68
N ARG A 271 -0.87 19.84 -4.94
CA ARG A 271 -0.90 18.90 -6.08
C ARG A 271 0.31 17.97 -6.04
N ASP A 272 0.04 16.76 -5.59
CA ASP A 272 1.05 15.90 -4.99
C ASP A 272 1.86 15.17 -6.06
N LYS A 273 3.17 15.03 -5.81
CA LYS A 273 3.96 13.92 -6.33
C LYS A 273 3.56 12.68 -5.54
N PHE A 274 2.32 12.25 -5.78
CA PHE A 274 1.78 11.04 -5.18
C PHE A 274 2.72 9.87 -5.47
N ASN A 275 2.56 8.80 -4.72
CA ASN A 275 3.33 7.55 -4.73
C ASN A 275 3.35 6.77 -6.08
N ASP A 276 3.08 7.44 -7.21
CA ASP A 276 2.88 6.99 -8.60
C ASP A 276 4.11 6.36 -9.24
N GLY A 277 4.65 5.34 -8.59
CA GLY A 277 5.90 4.73 -8.99
C GLY A 277 6.88 4.62 -7.83
N LYS A 278 6.63 5.25 -6.68
CA LYS A 278 7.48 5.08 -5.49
C LYS A 278 7.58 3.62 -5.05
N ILE A 279 6.58 2.76 -5.35
CA ILE A 279 6.63 1.30 -5.12
C ILE A 279 7.50 0.52 -6.13
N VAL A 280 8.01 1.15 -7.20
CA VAL A 280 8.91 0.52 -8.19
C VAL A 280 10.18 -0.02 -7.55
N LYS A 281 10.63 0.58 -6.44
CA LYS A 281 11.76 0.09 -5.65
C LYS A 281 11.55 -1.31 -5.07
N TRP A 282 10.30 -1.73 -4.85
CA TRP A 282 10.01 -3.10 -4.47
C TRP A 282 10.35 -4.08 -5.60
N LEU A 283 10.12 -3.69 -6.87
CA LEU A 283 10.59 -4.49 -8.01
C LEU A 283 12.11 -4.57 -8.05
N ARG A 284 12.82 -3.44 -7.88
CA ARG A 284 14.30 -3.44 -7.77
C ARG A 284 14.80 -4.44 -6.74
N HIS A 285 14.19 -4.41 -5.55
CA HIS A 285 14.54 -5.33 -4.46
C HIS A 285 14.25 -6.79 -4.83
N LEU A 286 13.09 -7.09 -5.39
CA LEU A 286 12.70 -8.45 -5.82
C LEU A 286 13.55 -8.96 -6.99
N HIS A 287 14.04 -8.08 -7.86
CA HIS A 287 14.85 -8.42 -9.02
C HIS A 287 16.34 -8.63 -8.69
N ALA A 288 16.82 -8.13 -7.54
CA ALA A 288 18.24 -8.06 -7.21
C ALA A 288 18.93 -9.44 -7.17
N ASN A 289 18.22 -10.49 -6.76
CA ASN A 289 18.80 -11.83 -6.52
C ASN A 289 18.01 -12.95 -7.18
N VAL A 290 17.44 -12.71 -8.37
CA VAL A 290 16.66 -13.72 -9.11
C VAL A 290 17.58 -14.84 -9.60
N PRO A 291 17.35 -16.12 -9.19
CA PRO A 291 18.14 -17.24 -9.69
C PRO A 291 17.95 -17.44 -11.20
N ASP A 292 18.99 -17.94 -11.88
CA ASP A 292 18.99 -18.11 -13.34
C ASP A 292 17.78 -18.92 -13.85
N HIS A 293 17.42 -20.00 -13.14
CA HIS A 293 16.30 -20.87 -13.51
C HIS A 293 14.93 -20.16 -13.44
N MET A 294 14.85 -19.05 -12.69
CA MET A 294 13.64 -18.24 -12.53
C MET A 294 13.59 -17.03 -13.47
N SER A 295 14.71 -16.66 -14.11
CA SER A 295 14.84 -15.41 -14.87
C SER A 295 13.74 -15.23 -15.93
N LYS A 296 13.30 -16.32 -16.57
CA LYS A 296 12.23 -16.31 -17.57
C LYS A 296 10.87 -15.80 -17.05
N TYR A 297 10.60 -15.91 -15.75
CA TYR A 297 9.33 -15.45 -15.16
C TYR A 297 9.34 -13.95 -14.84
N TYR A 298 10.50 -13.30 -14.83
CA TYR A 298 10.64 -11.87 -14.48
C TYR A 298 10.72 -10.94 -15.70
N GLY A 299 10.66 -11.47 -16.92
CA GLY A 299 10.79 -10.66 -18.14
C GLY A 299 9.77 -9.52 -18.22
N TRP A 300 8.52 -9.80 -17.88
CA TRP A 300 7.46 -8.78 -17.87
C TRP A 300 7.59 -7.80 -16.71
N THR A 301 7.93 -8.25 -15.50
CA THR A 301 8.05 -7.36 -14.34
C THR A 301 9.24 -6.39 -14.49
N ARG A 302 10.34 -6.84 -15.09
CA ARG A 302 11.48 -5.99 -15.48
C ARG A 302 11.09 -4.98 -16.55
N TYR A 303 10.32 -5.39 -17.55
CA TYR A 303 9.79 -4.46 -18.54
C TYR A 303 8.91 -3.38 -17.91
N VAL A 304 8.00 -3.74 -16.99
CA VAL A 304 7.17 -2.77 -16.26
C VAL A 304 8.03 -1.80 -15.43
N GLU A 305 9.04 -2.32 -14.73
CA GLU A 305 10.00 -1.48 -14.01
C GLU A 305 10.67 -0.46 -14.93
N ASP A 306 11.22 -0.90 -16.06
CA ASP A 306 11.89 -0.02 -17.03
C ASP A 306 10.95 1.05 -17.58
N GLU A 307 9.69 0.68 -17.90
CA GLU A 307 8.72 1.62 -18.45
C GLU A 307 8.25 2.67 -17.44
N ILE A 308 8.17 2.31 -16.15
CA ILE A 308 7.90 3.24 -15.05
C ILE A 308 9.08 4.21 -14.88
N ILE A 309 10.30 3.69 -14.78
CA ILE A 309 11.52 4.51 -14.58
C ILE A 309 11.71 5.51 -15.73
N ASN A 310 11.51 5.05 -16.97
CA ASN A 310 11.70 5.89 -18.16
C ASN A 310 10.54 6.87 -18.40
N GLY A 311 9.49 6.85 -17.58
CA GLY A 311 8.35 7.78 -17.64
C GLY A 311 7.48 7.64 -18.90
N LYS A 312 7.62 6.56 -19.66
CA LYS A 312 7.01 6.42 -21.00
C LYS A 312 5.49 6.29 -20.98
N HIS A 313 4.91 5.81 -19.88
CA HIS A 313 3.47 5.52 -19.79
C HIS A 313 2.71 6.27 -18.69
N PHE A 314 3.40 6.96 -17.77
CA PHE A 314 2.75 7.56 -16.59
C PHE A 314 2.94 9.08 -16.45
N GLY A 315 3.51 9.73 -17.46
CA GLY A 315 3.54 11.19 -17.60
C GLY A 315 4.69 11.90 -16.90
N ASP A 316 5.31 11.27 -15.91
CA ASP A 316 6.43 11.84 -15.15
C ASP A 316 7.64 10.90 -15.21
N LYS A 317 8.84 11.47 -15.47
CA LYS A 317 10.11 10.76 -15.30
C LYS A 317 10.40 10.61 -13.80
N TRP A 318 10.72 9.40 -13.37
CA TRP A 318 11.11 9.11 -11.99
C TRP A 318 12.63 8.95 -11.94
N GLU A 319 13.33 10.04 -11.56
CA GLU A 319 14.76 10.03 -11.24
C GLU A 319 15.02 9.49 -9.83
#